data_AF-A0A183P8N5-F1
#
_entry.id   AF-A0A183P8N5-F1
#
_cell.length_a   1.000
_cell.length_b   1.000
_cell.length_c   1.000
_cell.angle_alpha   90.00
_cell.angle_beta   90.00
_cell.angle_gamma   90.00
#
_symmetry.space_group_name_H-M   'P 1'
#
loop_
_entity.id
_entity.type
_entity.pdbx_description
1 polymer ?
#
loop_
_entity_poly.entity_id
_entity_poly.type
_entity_poly.pdbx_seq_one_letter_code
_entity_poly.pdbx_strand_id
1 'polypeptide(L)'
;MDLAKLRSAAWNHLWMSAIKFVMKATRYLSAGEQGVINLIMFRNNETFYKIPCEWNIQLSSGVDVHRCPVSWLAENSLLNNRDLMYGRQPKIVYLNHQVKPEYLDLENILNVDTNVSLTTYNGKYH
;
A
#
# COMPACT_ATOMS: atom_id res chain seq x y z
N MET A 1 -9.22 -7.22 -12.02
CA MET A 1 -10.06 -6.27 -12.79
C MET A 1 -11.13 -7.05 -13.52
N ASP A 2 -12.37 -6.57 -13.51
CA ASP A 2 -13.45 -7.15 -14.32
C ASP A 2 -13.48 -6.48 -15.68
N LEU A 3 -12.89 -7.13 -16.69
CA LEU A 3 -12.74 -6.53 -18.02
C LEU A 3 -14.06 -6.35 -18.76
N ALA A 4 -15.09 -7.15 -18.46
CA ALA A 4 -16.40 -7.00 -19.08
C ALA A 4 -17.07 -5.72 -18.58
N LYS A 5 -17.07 -5.50 -17.26
CA LYS A 5 -17.61 -4.27 -16.65
C LYS A 5 -16.85 -3.02 -17.08
N LEU A 6 -15.52 -3.09 -17.19
CA LEU A 6 -14.72 -1.96 -17.65
C LEU A 6 -15.05 -1.56 -19.10
N ARG A 7 -15.27 -2.55 -19.99
CA ARG A 7 -15.68 -2.28 -21.37
C ARG A 7 -17.09 -1.67 -21.43
N SER A 8 -18.03 -2.14 -20.62
CA SER A 8 -19.40 -1.57 -20.58
C SER A 8 -19.44 -0.17 -19.96
N ALA A 9 -18.52 0.15 -19.05
CA ALA A 9 -18.46 1.45 -18.38
C ALA A 9 -17.65 2.52 -19.15
N ALA A 10 -17.30 2.25 -20.42
CA ALA A 10 -16.43 3.12 -21.22
C ALA A 10 -15.12 3.51 -20.48
N TRP A 11 -14.52 2.57 -19.74
CA TRP A 11 -13.36 2.81 -18.87
C TRP A 11 -12.22 3.56 -19.56
N ASN A 12 -11.95 3.25 -20.82
CA ASN A 12 -10.91 3.92 -21.61
C ASN A 12 -11.12 5.44 -21.68
N HIS A 13 -12.36 5.90 -21.81
CA HIS A 13 -12.68 7.32 -21.84
C HIS A 13 -12.45 7.98 -20.47
N LEU A 14 -12.92 7.33 -19.38
CA LEU A 14 -12.70 7.81 -18.01
C LEU A 14 -11.21 7.92 -17.68
N TRP A 15 -10.45 6.88 -18.02
CA TRP A 15 -9.00 6.80 -17.86
C TRP A 15 -8.28 7.93 -18.59
N MET A 16 -8.52 8.08 -19.90
CA MET A 16 -7.85 9.10 -20.70
C MET A 16 -8.23 10.52 -20.29
N SER A 17 -9.48 10.74 -19.88
CA SER A 17 -9.95 12.03 -19.36
C SER A 17 -9.25 12.38 -18.05
N ALA A 18 -9.14 11.42 -17.12
CA ALA A 18 -8.44 11.61 -15.85
C ALA A 18 -6.94 11.88 -16.06
N ILE A 19 -6.26 11.12 -16.92
CA ILE A 19 -4.84 11.38 -17.26
C ILE A 19 -4.66 12.79 -17.79
N LYS A 20 -5.46 13.21 -18.78
CA LYS A 20 -5.36 14.56 -19.35
C LYS A 20 -5.57 15.64 -18.29
N PHE A 21 -6.52 15.43 -17.38
CA PHE A 21 -6.79 16.35 -16.29
C PHE A 21 -5.59 16.47 -15.34
N VAL A 22 -5.06 15.34 -14.86
CA VAL A 22 -3.90 15.32 -13.95
C VAL A 22 -2.69 15.93 -14.63
N MET A 23 -2.35 15.49 -15.84
CA MET A 23 -1.20 15.99 -16.61
C MET A 23 -1.27 17.49 -16.90
N LYS A 24 -2.47 18.05 -17.10
CA LYS A 24 -2.65 19.50 -17.26
C LYS A 24 -2.31 20.26 -15.98
N ALA A 25 -2.62 19.69 -14.81
CA ALA A 25 -2.39 20.32 -13.52
C ALA A 25 -0.96 20.13 -13.00
N THR A 26 -0.41 18.93 -13.11
CA THR A 26 0.84 18.52 -12.44
C THR A 26 2.02 18.35 -13.39
N ARG A 27 1.82 18.33 -14.72
CA ARG A 27 2.82 18.05 -15.78
C ARG A 27 3.41 16.64 -15.78
N TYR A 28 3.29 15.89 -14.69
CA TYR A 28 3.74 14.50 -14.55
C TYR A 28 2.83 13.73 -13.59
N LEU A 29 2.85 12.39 -13.65
CA LEU A 29 2.07 11.52 -12.77
C LEU A 29 2.92 11.05 -11.58
N SER A 30 2.96 11.84 -10.49
CA SER A 30 3.80 11.57 -9.32
C SER A 30 3.55 10.20 -8.66
N ALA A 31 2.28 9.78 -8.61
CA ALA A 31 1.86 8.46 -8.11
C ALA A 31 1.47 7.51 -9.26
N GLY A 32 1.91 7.80 -10.48
CA GLY A 32 1.58 7.02 -11.68
C GLY A 32 0.08 6.80 -11.84
N GLU A 33 -0.28 5.56 -12.15
CA GLU A 33 -1.66 5.07 -12.26
C GLU A 33 -2.48 5.20 -10.97
N GLN A 34 -1.86 5.07 -9.79
CA GLN A 34 -2.59 5.15 -8.51
C GLN A 34 -3.25 6.52 -8.34
N GLY A 35 -2.56 7.59 -8.74
CA GLY A 35 -3.12 8.95 -8.73
C GLY A 35 -4.31 9.11 -9.69
N VAL A 36 -4.21 8.52 -10.88
CA VAL A 36 -5.28 8.54 -11.90
C VAL A 36 -6.51 7.77 -11.41
N ILE A 37 -6.31 6.55 -10.88
CA ILE A 37 -7.38 5.70 -10.35
C ILE A 37 -8.06 6.37 -9.16
N ASN A 38 -7.29 6.96 -8.25
CA ASN A 38 -7.84 7.68 -7.09
C ASN A 38 -8.76 8.84 -7.52
N LEU A 39 -8.37 9.59 -8.56
CA LEU A 39 -9.21 10.66 -9.10
C LEU A 39 -10.52 10.12 -9.70
N ILE A 40 -10.45 9.03 -10.46
CA ILE A 40 -11.65 8.40 -11.04
C ILE A 40 -12.54 7.87 -9.92
N MET A 41 -11.99 7.16 -8.94
CA MET A 41 -12.71 6.62 -7.79
C MET A 41 -13.38 7.73 -6.96
N PHE A 42 -12.70 8.85 -6.75
CA PHE A 42 -13.29 10.00 -6.04
C PHE A 42 -14.55 10.54 -6.75
N ARG A 43 -14.59 10.49 -8.09
CA ARG A 43 -15.72 10.97 -8.88
C ARG A 43 -16.78 9.91 -9.16
N ASN A 44 -16.41 8.63 -9.19
CA ASN A 44 -17.23 7.51 -9.67
C ASN A 44 -17.12 6.31 -8.70
N ASN A 45 -17.32 6.55 -7.40
CA ASN A 45 -17.06 5.55 -6.35
C ASN A 45 -17.88 4.26 -6.54
N GLU A 46 -19.08 4.37 -7.09
CA GLU A 46 -19.96 3.24 -7.43
C GLU A 46 -19.38 2.26 -8.46
N THR A 47 -18.37 2.68 -9.23
CA THR A 47 -17.68 1.83 -10.19
C THR A 47 -16.66 0.89 -9.52
N PHE A 48 -16.30 1.17 -8.26
CA PHE A 48 -15.24 0.46 -7.55
C PHE A 48 -15.79 -0.49 -6.49
N TYR A 49 -15.25 -1.70 -6.48
CA TYR A 49 -15.44 -2.63 -5.38
C TYR A 49 -14.33 -2.44 -4.34
N LYS A 50 -14.70 -2.06 -3.12
CA LYS A 50 -13.74 -1.90 -2.02
C LYS A 50 -13.28 -3.26 -1.53
N ILE A 51 -12.03 -3.61 -1.83
CA ILE A 51 -11.39 -4.80 -1.27
C ILE A 51 -11.11 -4.54 0.22
N PRO A 52 -11.40 -5.50 1.12
CA PRO A 52 -11.00 -5.41 2.51
C PRO A 52 -9.49 -5.21 2.66
N CYS A 53 -9.07 -4.37 3.62
CA CYS A 53 -7.69 -3.90 3.70
C CYS A 53 -6.69 -5.00 4.03
N GLU A 54 -7.12 -6.12 4.63
CA GLU A 54 -6.27 -7.27 4.91
C GLU A 54 -5.63 -7.91 3.65
N TRP A 55 -6.18 -7.63 2.47
CA TRP A 55 -5.65 -8.07 1.18
C TRP A 55 -4.56 -7.15 0.59
N ASN A 56 -4.18 -6.07 1.28
CA ASN A 56 -3.13 -5.17 0.83
C ASN A 56 -2.56 -4.38 2.02
N ILE A 57 -1.94 -5.07 2.98
CA ILE A 57 -1.26 -4.44 4.12
C ILE A 57 0.03 -3.81 3.61
N GLN A 58 0.05 -2.49 3.51
CA GLN A 58 1.19 -1.73 3.02
C GLN A 58 2.15 -1.40 4.16
N LEU A 59 3.45 -1.61 3.95
CA LEU A 59 4.50 -1.42 4.97
C LEU A 59 5.43 -0.23 4.69
N SER A 60 5.00 0.75 3.89
CA SER A 60 5.79 1.97 3.67
C SER A 60 5.62 2.97 4.82
N SER A 61 6.63 3.82 5.02
CA SER A 61 6.69 4.82 6.11
C SER A 61 5.56 5.86 6.09
N GLY A 62 4.87 6.03 4.97
CA GLY A 62 3.73 6.94 4.82
C GLY A 62 2.36 6.31 5.11
N VAL A 63 2.30 5.03 5.50
CA VAL A 63 1.03 4.33 5.76
C VAL A 63 0.58 4.56 7.19
N ASP A 64 -0.68 4.94 7.33
CA ASP A 64 -1.36 5.00 8.62
C ASP A 64 -1.77 3.60 9.07
N VAL A 65 -1.05 3.04 10.04
CA VAL A 65 -1.28 1.70 10.60
C VAL A 65 -2.65 1.53 11.24
N HIS A 66 -3.33 2.62 11.62
CA HIS A 66 -4.67 2.56 12.19
C HIS A 66 -5.76 2.34 11.14
N ARG A 67 -5.46 2.53 9.83
CA ARG A 67 -6.44 2.31 8.74
C ARG A 67 -6.76 0.85 8.49
N CYS A 68 -5.85 -0.05 8.84
CA CYS A 68 -6.08 -1.49 8.74
C CYS A 68 -5.60 -2.21 10.00
N PRO A 69 -6.43 -2.25 11.06
CA PRO A 69 -6.09 -2.97 12.27
C PRO A 69 -6.11 -4.47 11.99
N VAL A 70 -4.93 -5.07 11.87
CA VAL A 70 -4.75 -6.52 11.71
C VAL A 70 -3.96 -7.10 12.87
N SER A 71 -4.27 -8.35 13.21
CA SER A 71 -3.51 -9.10 14.21
C SER A 71 -2.38 -9.85 13.52
N TRP A 72 -1.14 -9.55 13.94
CA TRP A 72 0.05 -10.27 13.49
C TRP A 72 0.18 -11.59 14.26
N LEU A 73 0.32 -12.70 13.54
CA LEU A 73 0.70 -13.97 14.15
C LEU A 73 2.17 -13.87 14.58
N ALA A 74 2.41 -13.70 15.88
CA ALA A 74 3.74 -13.90 16.45
C ALA A 74 3.91 -15.38 16.83
N GLU A 75 5.04 -15.97 16.45
CA GLU A 75 5.37 -17.39 16.66
C GLU A 75 5.41 -17.80 18.15
N ASN A 76 5.43 -16.83 19.08
CA ASN A 76 5.51 -17.02 20.54
C ASN A 76 4.38 -16.32 21.30
N SER A 77 3.11 -16.59 20.99
CA SER A 77 1.97 -15.93 21.65
C SER A 77 1.72 -16.42 23.09
N LEU A 78 2.45 -15.82 24.03
CA LEU A 78 1.95 -15.49 25.38
C LEU A 78 0.97 -14.29 25.34
N LEU A 79 0.61 -13.80 24.15
CA LEU A 79 -0.46 -12.82 23.95
C LEU A 79 -1.79 -13.50 24.27
N ASN A 80 -2.47 -13.01 25.31
CA ASN A 80 -3.81 -13.42 25.71
C ASN A 80 -4.69 -13.64 24.46
N ASN A 81 -5.22 -14.86 24.34
CA ASN A 81 -6.01 -15.38 23.21
C ASN A 81 -7.15 -14.46 22.70
N ARG A 82 -7.54 -13.40 23.41
CA ARG A 82 -8.66 -12.54 23.01
C ARG A 82 -8.33 -11.64 21.81
N ASP A 83 -7.12 -11.06 21.72
CA ASP A 83 -6.78 -10.13 20.62
C ASP A 83 -6.47 -10.86 19.29
N LEU A 84 -6.02 -12.12 19.38
CA LEU A 84 -5.82 -13.00 18.23
C LEU A 84 -7.14 -13.53 17.64
N MET A 85 -8.17 -13.69 18.47
CA MET A 85 -9.45 -14.33 18.08
C MET A 85 -10.44 -13.37 17.41
N TYR A 86 -10.26 -12.05 17.54
CA TYR A 86 -11.17 -11.05 16.96
C TYR A 86 -10.56 -10.17 15.88
N GLY A 87 -9.23 -10.10 15.76
CA GLY A 87 -8.57 -9.30 14.73
C GLY A 87 -8.52 -10.00 13.37
N ARG A 88 -8.71 -9.23 12.28
CA ARG A 88 -8.52 -9.76 10.93
C ARG A 88 -7.04 -10.04 10.72
N GLN A 89 -6.73 -11.19 10.12
CA GLN A 89 -5.35 -11.50 9.79
C GLN A 89 -4.96 -10.95 8.42
N PRO A 90 -3.69 -10.52 8.26
CA PRO A 90 -3.17 -10.13 6.96
C PRO A 90 -3.25 -11.32 5.99
N LYS A 91 -3.75 -11.08 4.78
CA LYS A 91 -3.79 -12.07 3.68
C LYS A 91 -2.68 -11.82 2.67
N ILE A 92 -2.37 -10.55 2.43
CA ILE A 92 -1.24 -10.12 1.60
C ILE A 92 -0.57 -8.94 2.30
N VAL A 93 0.74 -9.07 2.51
CA VAL A 93 1.61 -8.01 3.02
C VAL A 93 2.43 -7.49 1.84
N TYR A 94 2.24 -6.22 1.51
CA TYR A 94 2.90 -5.57 0.40
C TYR A 94 4.03 -4.66 0.91
N LEU A 95 5.27 -5.10 0.66
CA LEU A 95 6.50 -4.38 0.97
C LEU A 95 6.73 -3.26 -0.06
N ASN A 96 5.88 -2.24 -0.03
CA ASN A 96 5.94 -1.04 -0.87
C ASN A 96 6.97 -0.01 -0.38
N HIS A 97 7.99 -0.47 0.34
CA HIS A 97 9.14 0.33 0.76
C HIS A 97 10.10 0.55 -0.43
N GLN A 98 10.85 1.65 -0.40
CA GLN A 98 11.86 1.97 -1.44
C GLN A 98 13.01 0.97 -1.40
N VAL A 99 13.48 0.64 -0.19
CA VAL A 99 14.45 -0.42 0.05
C VAL A 99 13.71 -1.74 0.20
N LYS A 100 14.04 -2.73 -0.63
CA LYS A 100 13.42 -4.06 -0.58
C LYS A 100 14.19 -5.01 0.36
N PRO A 101 13.52 -5.98 0.98
CA PRO A 101 14.17 -6.90 1.92
C PRO A 101 15.35 -7.67 1.31
N GLU A 102 15.30 -7.99 0.02
CA GLU A 102 16.40 -8.66 -0.69
C GLU A 102 17.68 -7.82 -0.79
N TYR A 103 17.59 -6.50 -0.60
CA TYR A 103 18.74 -5.60 -0.55
C TYR A 103 19.23 -5.33 0.86
N LEU A 104 18.52 -5.83 1.87
CA LEU A 104 18.90 -5.69 3.26
C LEU A 104 19.66 -6.95 3.69
N ASP A 105 20.90 -6.76 4.13
CA ASP A 105 21.62 -7.80 4.86
C ASP A 105 20.89 -8.02 6.20
N LEU A 106 20.25 -9.17 6.34
CA LEU A 106 19.40 -9.52 7.49
C LEU A 106 20.14 -9.39 8.83
N GLU A 107 21.46 -9.58 8.84
CA GLU A 107 22.35 -9.38 9.99
C GLU A 107 22.34 -7.93 10.50
N ASN A 108 22.18 -6.96 9.60
CA ASN A 108 22.17 -5.53 9.96
C ASN A 108 20.80 -5.04 10.43
N ILE A 109 19.69 -5.66 10.01
CA ILE A 109 18.33 -5.22 10.36
C ILE A 109 18.01 -5.44 11.84
N LEU A 110 18.42 -6.58 12.41
CA LEU A 110 18.17 -6.89 13.83
C LEU A 110 18.85 -5.90 14.79
N ASN A 111 19.94 -5.26 14.33
CA ASN A 111 20.63 -4.20 15.07
C ASN A 111 20.03 -2.80 14.84
N VAL A 112 19.25 -2.59 13.77
CA VAL A 112 18.62 -1.30 13.42
C VAL A 112 17.29 -1.12 14.15
N ASP A 113 16.46 -2.17 14.25
CA ASP A 113 15.14 -2.06 14.89
C ASP A 113 15.19 -1.98 16.43
N THR A 114 16.32 -2.32 17.05
CA THR A 114 16.51 -2.22 18.50
C THR A 114 16.97 -0.82 18.96
N ASN A 115 17.43 0.03 18.04
CA ASN A 115 17.88 1.40 18.33
C ASN A 115 17.15 2.40 17.44
N VAL A 116 15.85 2.60 17.68
CA VAL A 116 15.11 3.75 17.14
C VAL A 116 15.55 5.02 17.87
N SER A 117 16.72 5.52 17.47
CA SER A 117 17.11 6.91 17.59
C SER A 117 17.99 7.28 16.40
N LEU A 118 17.33 7.81 15.37
CA LEU A 118 17.92 8.58 14.27
C LEU A 118 19.10 7.92 13.54
N THR A 119 18.83 7.17 12.47
CA THR A 119 19.87 6.91 11.45
C THR A 119 19.41 7.35 10.06
N THR A 120 19.97 8.47 9.63
CA THR A 120 20.06 8.93 8.26
C THR A 120 20.79 7.86 7.45
N TYR A 121 20.08 7.13 6.60
CA TYR A 121 20.71 6.16 5.70
C TYR A 121 21.38 6.91 4.53
N ASN A 122 22.70 7.05 4.60
CA ASN A 122 23.52 7.54 3.49
C ASN A 122 23.70 6.40 2.48
N GLY A 123 22.70 6.21 1.61
CA GLY A 123 22.85 5.34 0.44
C GLY A 123 23.86 5.93 -0.54
N LYS A 124 25.00 5.27 -0.72
CA LYS A 124 25.91 5.54 -1.83
C LYS A 124 25.21 5.16 -3.14
N TYR A 125 25.00 6.15 -3.99
CA TYR A 125 24.55 5.98 -5.36
C TYR A 125 25.58 5.16 -6.16
N HIS A 126 25.11 4.10 -6.81
CA HIS A 126 25.75 3.48 -7.97
C HIS A 126 24.76 3.52 -9.13
#